data_AF-A0A2E7LQL5-F1
#
_entry.id   AF-A0A2E7LQL5-F1
#
_cell.length_a   1.000
_cell.length_b   1.000
_cell.length_c   1.000
_cell.angle_alpha   90.00
_cell.angle_beta   90.00
_cell.angle_gamma   90.00
#
_symmetry.space_group_name_H-M   'P 1'
#
loop_
_entity.id
_entity.type
_entity.pdbx_description
1 polymer ?
#
loop_
_entity_poly.entity_id
_entity_poly.type
_entity_poly.pdbx_seq_one_letter_code
_entity_poly.pdbx_strand_id
1 'polypeptide(L)' 'MKIGDLIKTNFSDEKNSTGVVLNIRKDVEFPLLVEVLWDNGYISSVHCVILETIEENAPN' A
#
# COMPACT_ATOMS: atom_id res chain seq x y z
N MET A 1 -3.23 2.40 7.94
CA MET A 1 -3.60 2.25 6.53
C MET A 1 -5.09 2.50 6.33
N LYS A 2 -5.41 3.48 5.48
CA LYS A 2 -6.74 3.86 4.97
C LYS A 2 -6.62 4.16 3.47
N ILE A 3 -7.76 4.25 2.78
CA ILE A 3 -7.80 4.70 1.38
C ILE A 3 -7.21 6.12 1.29
N GLY A 4 -6.36 6.33 0.29
CA GLY A 4 -5.61 7.57 0.08
C GLY A 4 -4.25 7.62 0.80
N ASP A 5 -3.92 6.66 1.66
CA ASP A 5 -2.59 6.61 2.29
C ASP A 5 -1.52 6.32 1.24
N LEU A 6 -0.40 7.05 1.35
CA LEU A 6 0.84 6.72 0.67
C LEU A 6 1.53 5.58 1.42
N ILE A 7 1.89 4.53 0.70
CA ILE A 7 2.51 3.33 1.24
C ILE A 7 3.79 2.99 0.47
N LYS A 8 4.62 2.17 1.11
CA LYS A 8 5.82 1.59 0.50
C LYS A 8 5.76 0.07 0.65
N THR A 9 6.19 -0.65 -0.38
CA THR A 9 6.36 -2.10 -0.32
C THR A 9 7.78 -2.47 0.10
N ASN A 10 7.91 -3.54 0.90
CA ASN A 10 9.19 -4.16 1.26
C ASN A 10 9.51 -5.40 0.41
N PHE A 11 8.78 -5.64 -0.68
CA PHE A 11 9.03 -6.79 -1.56
C PHE A 11 10.38 -6.69 -2.27
N SER A 12 11.11 -7.82 -2.36
CA SER A 12 12.50 -7.85 -2.86
C SER A 12 12.65 -7.40 -4.30
N ASP A 13 11.64 -7.66 -5.12
CA ASP A 13 11.68 -7.46 -6.57
C ASP A 13 11.20 -6.05 -6.96
N GLU A 14 10.52 -5.38 -6.03
CA GLU A 14 9.98 -4.02 -6.16
C GLU A 14 10.50 -3.13 -5.03
N LYS A 15 11.75 -3.37 -4.59
CA LYS A 15 12.37 -2.59 -3.51
C LYS A 15 12.27 -1.11 -3.84
N ASN A 16 11.49 -0.41 -3.04
CA ASN A 16 11.23 1.04 -3.09
C ASN A 16 10.10 1.53 -4.00
N SER A 17 9.22 0.67 -4.52
CA SER A 17 7.99 1.16 -5.14
C SER A 17 7.08 1.78 -4.09
N THR A 18 6.64 3.01 -4.37
CA THR A 18 5.63 3.70 -3.57
C THR A 18 4.28 3.63 -4.27
N GLY A 19 3.20 3.65 -3.50
CA GLY A 19 1.86 3.58 -4.06
C GLY A 19 0.81 4.19 -3.17
N VAL A 20 -0.34 4.49 -3.74
CA VAL A 20 -1.50 5.05 -3.03
C VAL A 20 -2.56 3.97 -2.89
N VAL A 21 -3.10 3.82 -1.68
CA VAL A 21 -4.18 2.88 -1.41
C VAL A 21 -5.47 3.35 -2.08
N LEU A 22 -6.00 2.54 -2.99
CA LEU A 22 -7.28 2.80 -3.67
C LEU A 22 -8.46 2.18 -2.94
N ASN A 23 -8.26 0.96 -2.42
CA ASN A 23 -9.34 0.18 -1.80
C ASN A 23 -8.78 -0.83 -0.80
N ILE A 24 -9.62 -1.20 0.17
CA ILE A 24 -9.31 -2.18 1.21
C ILE A 24 -10.39 -3.26 1.20
N ARG A 25 -10.03 -4.47 0.76
CA ARG A 25 -10.92 -5.62 0.70
C ARG A 25 -11.01 -6.29 2.06
N LYS A 26 -12.16 -6.12 2.72
CA LYS A 26 -12.48 -6.65 4.05
C LYS A 26 -13.23 -7.98 4.01
N ASP A 27 -13.62 -8.41 2.82
CA ASP A 27 -14.29 -9.68 2.54
C ASP A 27 -13.35 -10.88 2.58
N VAL A 28 -12.03 -10.65 2.64
CA VAL A 28 -11.01 -11.69 2.79
C VAL A 28 -10.57 -11.77 4.25
N GLU A 29 -10.84 -12.90 4.91
CA GLU A 29 -10.28 -13.20 6.23
C GLU A 29 -8.77 -13.42 6.11
N PHE A 30 -8.01 -12.51 6.71
CA PHE A 30 -6.54 -12.42 6.88
C PHE A 30 -5.60 -13.30 6.00
N PRO A 31 -4.59 -12.71 5.32
CA PRO A 31 -4.21 -11.29 5.39
C PRO A 31 -5.12 -10.41 4.55
N LEU A 32 -5.42 -9.23 5.10
CA LEU A 32 -6.27 -8.23 4.46
C LEU A 32 -5.61 -7.73 3.18
N LEU A 33 -6.40 -7.62 2.11
CA LEU A 33 -5.92 -7.38 0.76
C LEU A 33 -6.25 -5.94 0.34
N VAL A 34 -5.27 -5.27 -0.24
CA VAL A 34 -5.30 -3.83 -0.51
C VAL A 34 -5.03 -3.62 -2.00
N GLU A 35 -5.88 -2.83 -2.65
CA GLU A 35 -5.64 -2.39 -4.04
C GLU A 35 -4.83 -1.10 -4.01
N VAL A 36 -3.71 -1.08 -4.74
CA VAL A 36 -2.72 -0.01 -4.71
C VAL A 36 -2.45 0.45 -6.14
N LEU A 37 -2.42 1.77 -6.33
CA LEU A 37 -1.87 2.41 -7.53
C LEU A 37 -0.41 2.73 -7.27
N TRP A 38 0.49 2.06 -7.99
CA TRP A 38 1.93 2.27 -7.89
C TRP A 38 2.38 3.49 -8.70
N ASP A 39 3.53 4.05 -8.33
CA ASP A 39 4.18 5.18 -9.00
C ASP A 39 4.45 4.96 -10.50
N ASN A 40 4.63 3.71 -10.94
CA ASN A 40 4.75 3.32 -12.35
C ASN A 40 3.40 3.29 -13.11
N GLY A 41 2.29 3.64 -12.46
CA GLY A 41 0.94 3.67 -13.04
C GLY A 41 0.24 2.31 -13.06
N TYR A 42 0.85 1.25 -12.54
CA TYR A 42 0.24 -0.08 -12.43
C TYR A 42 -0.69 -0.15 -11.22
N ILE A 43 -1.79 -0.89 -11.35
CA ILE A 43 -2.68 -1.20 -10.22
C ILE A 43 -2.52 -2.66 -9.87
N SER A 44 -2.27 -2.95 -8.59
CA SER A 44 -2.19 -4.33 -8.12
C SER A 44 -2.86 -4.53 -6.76
N SER A 45 -3.20 -5.78 -6.49
CA SER A 45 -3.72 -6.24 -5.21
C SER A 45 -2.59 -6.85 -4.38
N VAL A 46 -2.35 -6.31 -3.18
CA VAL A 46 -1.26 -6.70 -2.29
C VAL A 46 -1.74 -6.97 -0.88
N HIS A 47 -1.14 -7.94 -0.21
CA HIS A 47 -1.44 -8.24 1.18
C HIS A 47 -0.90 -7.12 2.09
N CYS A 48 -1.67 -6.68 3.08
CA CYS A 48 -1.28 -5.57 3.94
C CYS A 48 0.00 -5.83 4.76
N VAL A 49 0.34 -7.11 4.99
CA VAL A 49 1.51 -7.51 5.80
C VAL A 49 2.86 -7.13 5.18
N ILE A 50 2.90 -6.81 3.88
CA ILE A 50 4.12 -6.39 3.17
C ILE A 50 4.21 -4.88 2.95
N LEU A 51 3.25 -4.11 3.49
CA LEU A 51 3.11 -2.68 3.24
C LEU A 51 3.38 -1.87 4.50
N GLU A 52 4.15 -0.80 4.33
CA GLU A 52 4.40 0.19 5.37
C GLU A 52 3.72 1.51 4.98
N THR A 53 3.00 2.12 5.92
CA THR A 53 2.40 3.46 5.69
C THR A 53 3.49 4.51 5.86
N ILE A 54 3.61 5.43 4.90
CA ILE A 54 4.54 6.55 5.01
C ILE A 54 3.81 7.64 5.78
N GLU A 55 4.14 7.83 7.05
CA GLU A 55 3.68 8.98 7.81
C GLU A 55 4.42 10.22 7.27
N GLU A 56 3.69 11.14 6.63
CA GLU A 56 4.21 12.49 6.45
C GLU A 56 4.44 13.07 7.85
N ASN A 57 5.69 13.30 8.21
CA ASN A 57 6.03 14.16 9.34
C ASN A 57 5.36 15.52 9.07
N ALA A 58 4.21 15.76 9.70
CA ALA A 58 3.58 17.07 9.67
C ALA A 58 4.62 18.10 10.15
N PRO A 59 4.84 19.21 9.43
CA PRO A 59 5.73 20.25 9.92
C PRO A 59 5.13 20.84 11.19
N ASN A 60 5.88 20.74 12.30
CA ASN A 60 5.60 21.43 13.56
C ASN A 60 5.53 22.96 13.37
#